data_AF-A0A7X3S256-F1
#
_entry.id   AF-A0A7X3S256-F1
#
_cell.length_a   1.000
_cell.length_b   1.000
_cell.length_c   1.000
_cell.angle_alpha   90.00
_cell.angle_beta   90.00
_cell.angle_gamma   90.00
#
_symmetry.space_group_name_H-M   'P 1'
#
loop_
_entity.id
_entity.type
_entity.pdbx_description
1 polymer ?
#
loop_
_entity_poly.entity_id
_entity_poly.type
_entity_poly.pdbx_seq_one_letter_code
_entity_poly.pdbx_strand_id
1 'polypeptide(L)'
;MRADGPPASASNPDRRPEARGFRHLVAGARRPVAGARRPVAGARRLVPGPGVARGICLVVLAIALAATGCADDQVDRQTAELYRQGNLLYEGGRFPEASRTYERIIERGVRNGHVYYNLGNAYYKQDRIGLAILAYERATRLMPRDEDLHNNLDLAKERTTDQIAGEVPWFGRQALDGVTVNEATVAATSAGFLASLALVGFLLASRPRTRSVTGYALLVSCLVLLVAAGFLGIKIYDSLVNEEAIVLRSTAVVRTGPDVSSEPVFTLHEGAKVQLVEHRDDWLRIRLPDGKNGWLSQDDLEGI
;
A
#
# COMPACT_ATOMS: atom_id res chain seq x y z
N MET A 1 53.32 -49.40 3.22
CA MET A 1 53.51 -50.71 3.88
C MET A 1 54.40 -50.50 5.08
N ARG A 2 53.92 -50.86 6.30
CA ARG A 2 54.61 -51.06 7.61
C ARG A 2 55.47 -49.88 8.14
N ALA A 3 55.06 -49.16 9.19
CA ALA A 3 55.01 -49.52 10.62
C ALA A 3 56.39 -49.88 11.20
N ASP A 4 56.86 -49.10 12.18
CA ASP A 4 57.66 -49.54 13.34
C ASP A 4 57.91 -48.35 14.31
N GLY A 5 57.47 -48.50 15.58
CA GLY A 5 58.14 -47.88 16.74
C GLY A 5 59.30 -48.79 17.19
N PRO A 6 59.81 -48.80 18.45
CA PRO A 6 59.67 -47.95 19.65
C PRO A 6 61.12 -47.51 20.10
N PRO A 7 61.62 -47.42 21.37
CA PRO A 7 61.03 -47.59 22.72
C PRO A 7 61.48 -46.57 23.81
N ALA A 8 60.93 -46.79 25.00
CA ALA A 8 61.24 -46.15 26.29
C ALA A 8 62.33 -46.90 27.09
N SER A 9 63.03 -46.21 27.99
CA SER A 9 63.63 -46.73 29.25
C SER A 9 64.07 -45.52 30.11
N ALA A 10 63.55 -45.34 31.34
CA ALA A 10 64.09 -45.81 32.64
C ALA A 10 65.46 -45.13 32.97
N SER A 11 65.83 -44.66 34.17
CA SER A 11 65.31 -44.73 35.54
C SER A 11 66.34 -44.05 36.47
N ASN A 12 65.90 -43.18 37.41
CA ASN A 12 66.38 -43.00 38.82
C ASN A 12 67.89 -42.64 39.09
N PRO A 13 68.36 -42.37 40.34
CA PRO A 13 67.79 -41.76 41.56
C PRO A 13 68.62 -40.59 42.15
N ASP A 14 68.05 -39.98 43.20
CA ASP A 14 68.66 -39.36 44.40
C ASP A 14 70.11 -38.83 44.40
N ARG A 15 70.25 -37.58 44.90
CA ARG A 15 71.11 -37.26 46.06
C ARG A 15 70.89 -35.80 46.50
N ARG A 16 70.40 -35.62 47.74
CA ARG A 16 70.71 -34.42 48.54
C ARG A 16 72.14 -34.53 49.10
N PRO A 17 72.76 -33.41 49.47
CA PRO A 17 72.83 -33.14 50.90
C PRO A 17 72.63 -31.66 51.29
N GLU A 18 72.36 -31.51 52.59
CA GLU A 18 72.41 -30.33 53.45
C GLU A 18 73.81 -29.64 53.40
N ALA A 19 74.13 -28.46 53.92
CA ALA A 19 73.66 -27.69 55.07
C ALA A 19 74.38 -26.32 55.09
N ARG A 20 73.85 -25.37 55.90
CA ARG A 20 74.53 -24.23 56.57
C ARG A 20 75.13 -23.15 55.64
N GLY A 21 74.84 -21.86 55.75
CA GLY A 21 74.48 -21.04 56.91
C GLY A 21 75.44 -19.85 56.91
N PHE A 22 74.93 -18.62 56.91
CA PHE A 22 75.41 -17.45 57.67
C PHE A 22 74.68 -16.18 57.18
N ARG A 23 74.04 -15.50 58.14
CA ARG A 23 73.45 -14.16 58.04
C ARG A 23 74.56 -13.10 57.94
N HIS A 24 74.31 -11.99 57.24
CA HIS A 24 74.51 -10.58 57.66
C HIS A 24 73.93 -9.69 56.53
N LEU A 25 72.73 -9.11 56.67
CA LEU A 25 72.45 -7.71 57.07
C LEU A 25 73.16 -6.63 56.21
N VAL A 26 72.45 -5.94 55.32
CA VAL A 26 71.90 -4.57 55.49
C VAL A 26 71.34 -4.00 54.17
N ALA A 27 70.11 -3.48 54.26
CA ALA A 27 69.40 -2.43 53.54
C ALA A 27 69.77 -2.02 52.09
N GLY A 28 68.73 -1.96 51.24
CA GLY A 28 68.76 -1.22 49.98
C GLY A 28 67.43 -1.33 49.21
N ALA A 29 66.45 -0.50 49.58
CA ALA A 29 65.16 -0.42 48.88
C ALA A 29 65.32 0.16 47.47
N ARG A 30 64.98 -0.61 46.43
CA ARG A 30 64.63 -0.10 45.10
C ARG A 30 63.46 -0.91 44.52
N ARG A 31 62.42 -0.20 44.12
CA ARG A 31 61.15 -0.69 43.54
C ARG A 31 61.39 -1.38 42.20
N PRO A 32 60.71 -2.50 41.88
CA PRO A 32 60.79 -3.11 40.55
C PRO A 32 59.84 -2.42 39.56
N VAL A 33 60.38 -2.18 38.37
CA VAL A 33 59.67 -1.78 37.15
C VAL A 33 58.88 -2.99 36.65
N ALA A 34 57.55 -2.91 36.70
CA ALA A 34 56.67 -3.92 36.10
C ALA A 34 56.28 -3.46 34.69
N GLY A 35 56.61 -4.31 33.71
CA GLY A 35 56.39 -4.08 32.30
C GLY A 35 54.91 -3.96 31.93
N ALA A 36 54.66 -3.02 31.03
CA ALA A 36 53.36 -2.76 30.44
C ALA A 36 52.87 -3.96 29.60
N ARG A 37 51.75 -4.55 30.01
CA ARG A 37 50.78 -5.17 29.09
C ARG A 37 49.44 -4.45 29.32
N ARG A 38 49.05 -3.60 28.36
CA ARG A 38 47.73 -2.96 28.36
C ARG A 38 46.68 -4.01 27.92
N PRO A 39 45.64 -4.29 28.70
CA PRO A 39 44.43 -4.89 28.14
C PRO A 39 43.68 -3.83 27.33
N VAL A 40 43.28 -4.20 26.12
CA VAL A 40 42.46 -3.37 25.22
C VAL A 40 41.14 -3.05 25.93
N ALA A 41 40.83 -1.77 26.08
CA ALA A 41 39.57 -1.31 26.63
C ALA A 41 38.41 -1.85 25.79
N GLY A 42 37.57 -2.69 26.40
CA GLY A 42 36.34 -3.16 25.79
C GLY A 42 35.43 -1.98 25.49
N ALA A 43 35.09 -1.78 24.22
CA ALA A 43 34.02 -0.90 23.80
C ALA A 43 32.71 -1.41 24.42
N ARG A 44 32.26 -0.80 25.52
CA ARG A 44 30.89 -0.97 26.01
C ARG A 44 29.97 -0.44 24.91
N ARG A 45 29.32 -1.35 24.18
CA ARG A 45 28.16 -1.00 23.35
C ARG A 45 27.12 -0.40 24.30
N LEU A 46 26.91 0.91 24.21
CA LEU A 46 25.76 1.57 24.84
C LEU A 46 24.50 1.05 24.15
N VAL A 47 23.95 -0.05 24.68
CA VAL A 47 22.59 -0.45 24.37
C VAL A 47 21.69 0.45 25.22
N PRO A 48 20.87 1.33 24.62
CA PRO A 48 20.01 2.22 25.38
C PRO A 48 19.06 1.39 26.26
N GLY A 49 18.97 1.74 27.55
CA GLY A 49 18.11 1.04 28.49
C GLY A 49 16.62 1.16 28.12
N PRO A 50 15.76 0.25 28.63
CA PRO A 50 14.34 0.15 28.27
C PRO A 50 13.51 1.42 28.52
N GLY A 51 14.00 2.37 29.32
CA GLY A 51 13.37 3.68 29.54
C GLY A 51 13.56 4.67 28.38
N VAL A 52 14.68 4.62 27.66
CA VAL A 52 14.99 5.56 26.56
C VAL A 52 14.17 5.21 25.31
N ALA A 53 13.96 3.92 25.05
CA ALA A 53 13.10 3.44 23.97
C ALA A 53 11.61 3.84 24.17
N ARG A 54 11.14 3.88 25.43
CA ARG A 54 9.76 4.32 25.77
C ARG A 54 9.54 5.81 25.54
N GLY A 55 10.54 6.64 25.81
CA GLY A 55 10.47 8.08 25.58
C GLY A 55 10.40 8.44 24.09
N ILE A 56 11.15 7.73 23.25
CA ILE A 56 11.17 7.97 21.80
C ILE A 56 9.82 7.62 21.15
N CYS A 57 9.17 6.51 21.54
CA CYS A 57 7.85 6.15 21.02
C CYS A 57 6.75 7.17 21.34
N LEU A 58 6.74 7.75 22.55
CA LEU A 58 5.72 8.72 22.95
C LEU A 58 5.88 10.07 22.22
N VAL A 59 7.12 10.47 21.94
CA VAL A 59 7.40 11.70 21.19
C VAL A 59 7.02 11.54 19.71
N VAL A 60 7.27 10.38 19.10
CA VAL A 60 6.84 10.08 17.72
C VAL A 60 5.30 10.08 17.61
N LEU A 61 4.59 9.53 18.61
CA LEU A 61 3.13 9.53 18.66
C LEU A 61 2.54 10.94 18.83
N ALA A 62 3.19 11.79 19.63
CA ALA A 62 2.74 13.17 19.86
C ALA A 62 2.98 14.09 18.65
N ILE A 63 4.08 13.91 17.92
CA ILE A 63 4.38 14.67 16.68
C ILE A 63 3.40 14.29 15.55
N ALA A 64 2.97 13.02 15.49
CA ALA A 64 1.98 12.56 14.52
C ALA A 64 0.57 13.19 14.72
N LEU A 65 0.25 13.66 15.93
CA LEU A 65 -1.06 14.24 16.28
C LEU A 65 -1.16 15.76 16.06
N ALA A 66 -0.04 16.48 15.94
CA ALA A 66 -0.03 17.95 15.96
C ALA A 66 -0.01 18.62 14.56
N ALA A 67 0.15 17.86 13.48
CA ALA A 67 0.45 18.42 12.15
C ALA A 67 -0.76 18.66 11.23
N THR A 68 -1.99 18.35 11.63
CA THR A 68 -3.16 18.26 10.72
C THR A 68 -4.15 19.43 10.75
N GLY A 69 -3.93 20.50 11.53
CA GLY A 69 -5.07 21.28 12.03
C GLY A 69 -5.56 22.55 11.28
N CYS A 70 -4.78 23.23 10.43
CA CYS A 70 -5.12 24.63 10.10
C CYS A 70 -5.31 24.99 8.62
N ALA A 71 -4.80 24.21 7.66
CA ALA A 71 -5.01 24.49 6.24
C ALA A 71 -6.24 23.76 5.65
N ASP A 72 -6.67 22.66 6.29
CA ASP A 72 -7.74 21.77 5.84
C ASP A 72 -9.14 22.41 5.97
N ASP A 73 -9.36 23.14 7.07
CA ASP A 73 -10.70 23.62 7.48
C ASP A 73 -11.38 24.61 6.50
N GLN A 74 -10.61 25.49 5.84
CA GLN A 74 -11.18 26.44 4.87
C GLN A 74 -11.52 25.76 3.54
N VAL A 75 -10.69 24.81 3.10
CA VAL A 75 -10.91 24.04 1.86
C VAL A 75 -12.18 23.22 1.99
N ASP A 76 -12.38 22.58 3.15
CA ASP A 76 -13.55 21.77 3.48
C ASP A 76 -14.84 22.59 3.50
N ARG A 77 -14.85 23.76 4.14
CA ARG A 77 -16.04 24.63 4.18
C ARG A 77 -16.48 25.09 2.79
N GLN A 78 -15.54 25.48 1.94
CA GLN A 78 -15.86 25.89 0.56
C GLN A 78 -16.35 24.71 -0.28
N THR A 79 -15.79 23.51 -0.08
CA THR A 79 -16.24 22.28 -0.75
C THR A 79 -17.66 21.91 -0.36
N ALA A 80 -17.98 21.97 0.94
CA ALA A 80 -19.32 21.71 1.45
C ALA A 80 -20.35 22.68 0.86
N GLU A 81 -20.00 23.96 0.74
CA GLU A 81 -20.88 24.96 0.14
C GLU A 81 -21.08 24.73 -1.37
N LEU A 82 -20.02 24.40 -2.12
CA LEU A 82 -20.15 24.04 -3.53
C LEU A 82 -21.02 22.79 -3.71
N TYR A 83 -20.89 21.79 -2.83
CA TYR A 83 -21.70 20.58 -2.89
C TYR A 83 -23.18 20.88 -2.67
N ARG A 84 -23.49 21.69 -1.64
CA ARG A 84 -24.86 22.17 -1.38
C ARG A 84 -25.41 22.97 -2.55
N GLN A 85 -24.61 23.86 -3.13
CA GLN A 85 -24.99 24.64 -4.31
C GLN A 85 -25.30 23.72 -5.50
N GLY A 86 -24.46 22.72 -5.77
CA GLY A 86 -24.67 21.75 -6.83
C GLY A 86 -25.99 20.99 -6.66
N ASN A 87 -26.29 20.54 -5.43
CA ASN A 87 -27.54 19.84 -5.12
C ASN A 87 -28.76 20.74 -5.36
N LEU A 88 -28.72 22.00 -4.91
CA LEU A 88 -29.82 22.95 -5.15
C LEU A 88 -30.03 23.24 -6.64
N LEU A 89 -28.95 23.36 -7.41
CA LEU A 89 -29.04 23.51 -8.87
C LEU A 89 -29.67 22.28 -9.52
N TYR A 90 -29.27 21.09 -9.08
CA TYR A 90 -29.81 19.83 -9.58
C TYR A 90 -31.31 19.68 -9.26
N GLU A 91 -31.72 19.94 -8.02
CA GLU A 91 -33.12 19.93 -7.58
C GLU A 91 -33.96 20.97 -8.35
N GLY A 92 -33.38 22.13 -8.65
CA GLY A 92 -33.99 23.15 -9.49
C GLY A 92 -34.02 22.84 -11.00
N GLY A 93 -33.58 21.66 -11.42
CA GLY A 93 -33.55 21.24 -12.83
C GLY A 93 -32.45 21.91 -13.67
N ARG A 94 -31.54 22.66 -13.05
CA ARG A 94 -30.41 23.36 -13.68
C ARG A 94 -29.21 22.43 -13.81
N PHE A 95 -29.39 21.35 -14.57
CA PHE A 95 -28.41 20.27 -14.68
C PHE A 95 -27.06 20.71 -15.24
N PRO A 96 -26.96 21.57 -16.28
CA PRO A 96 -25.67 22.05 -16.78
C PRO A 96 -24.88 22.85 -15.74
N GLU A 97 -25.55 23.65 -14.92
CA GLU A 97 -24.89 24.40 -13.84
C GLU A 97 -24.51 23.50 -12.66
N ALA A 98 -25.35 22.50 -12.37
CA ALA A 98 -25.05 21.49 -11.35
C ALA A 98 -23.79 20.69 -11.72
N SER A 99 -23.69 20.16 -12.96
CA SER A 99 -22.51 19.39 -13.39
C SER A 99 -21.23 20.22 -13.29
N ARG A 100 -21.24 21.47 -13.79
CA ARG A 100 -20.10 22.40 -13.65
C ARG A 100 -19.72 22.67 -12.20
N THR A 101 -20.70 22.71 -11.29
CA THR A 101 -20.44 22.93 -9.87
C THR A 101 -19.76 21.72 -9.24
N TYR A 102 -20.18 20.50 -9.58
CA TYR A 102 -19.52 19.28 -9.12
C TYR A 102 -18.12 19.10 -9.74
N GLU A 103 -17.93 19.44 -11.01
CA GLU A 103 -16.61 19.45 -11.66
C GLU A 103 -15.63 20.35 -10.92
N ARG A 104 -16.06 21.56 -10.52
CA ARG A 104 -15.23 22.46 -9.71
C ARG A 104 -14.84 21.88 -8.35
N ILE A 105 -15.64 20.97 -7.77
CA ILE A 105 -15.26 20.25 -6.55
C ILE A 105 -14.13 19.27 -6.86
N ILE A 106 -14.26 18.51 -7.96
CA ILE A 106 -13.27 17.52 -8.40
C ILE A 106 -11.95 18.20 -8.81
N GLU A 107 -12.01 19.32 -9.53
CA GLU A 107 -10.85 20.14 -9.93
C GLU A 107 -10.03 20.65 -8.74
N ARG A 108 -10.67 20.79 -7.57
CA ARG A 108 -9.99 21.14 -6.30
C ARG A 108 -9.30 19.93 -5.63
N GLY A 109 -9.27 18.78 -6.30
CA GLY A 109 -8.65 17.55 -5.82
C GLY A 109 -9.54 16.71 -4.90
N VAL A 110 -10.82 17.08 -4.73
CA VAL A 110 -11.74 16.36 -3.85
C VAL A 110 -12.15 15.05 -4.52
N ARG A 111 -11.74 13.93 -3.91
CA ARG A 111 -12.10 12.58 -4.35
C ARG A 111 -13.21 12.04 -3.46
N ASN A 112 -14.46 12.21 -3.89
CA ASN A 112 -15.64 11.80 -3.13
C ASN A 112 -16.67 11.10 -4.03
N GLY A 113 -17.11 9.91 -3.62
CA GLY A 113 -18.03 9.08 -4.42
C GLY A 113 -19.39 9.74 -4.66
N HIS A 114 -19.94 10.46 -3.68
CA HIS A 114 -21.22 11.15 -3.82
C HIS A 114 -21.15 12.33 -4.80
N VAL A 115 -20.01 13.02 -4.86
CA VAL A 115 -19.79 14.09 -5.85
C VAL A 115 -19.80 13.51 -7.27
N TYR A 116 -19.09 12.40 -7.49
CA TYR A 116 -19.09 11.70 -8.78
C TYR A 116 -20.48 11.13 -9.12
N TYR A 117 -21.18 10.54 -8.16
CA TYR A 117 -22.54 10.05 -8.34
C TYR A 117 -23.51 11.18 -8.76
N ASN A 118 -23.46 12.33 -8.07
CA ASN A 118 -24.32 13.48 -8.42
C ASN A 118 -23.92 14.11 -9.76
N LEU A 119 -22.62 14.11 -10.10
CA LEU A 119 -22.16 14.52 -11.42
C LEU A 119 -22.71 13.59 -12.51
N GLY A 120 -22.68 12.28 -12.29
CA GLY A 120 -23.29 11.29 -13.18
C GLY A 120 -24.78 11.51 -13.36
N ASN A 121 -25.51 11.74 -12.26
CA ASN A 121 -26.93 12.09 -12.30
C ASN A 121 -27.19 13.35 -13.13
N ALA A 122 -26.39 14.40 -12.92
CA ALA A 122 -26.51 15.66 -13.67
C ALA A 122 -26.21 15.47 -15.16
N TYR A 123 -25.24 14.62 -15.52
CA TYR A 123 -24.94 14.30 -16.92
C TYR A 123 -26.01 13.45 -17.58
N TYR A 124 -26.55 12.48 -16.85
CA TYR A 124 -27.64 11.64 -17.32
C TYR A 124 -28.88 12.48 -17.67
N LYS A 125 -29.22 13.46 -16.83
CA LYS A 125 -30.32 14.41 -17.10
C LYS A 125 -30.05 15.38 -18.25
N GLN A 126 -28.79 15.58 -18.63
CA GLN A 126 -28.39 16.36 -19.81
C GLN A 126 -28.31 15.51 -21.09
N ASP A 127 -28.67 14.23 -21.02
CA ASP A 127 -28.53 13.27 -22.12
C ASP A 127 -27.08 13.02 -22.56
N ARG A 128 -26.10 13.32 -21.70
CA ARG A 128 -24.68 13.05 -21.94
C ARG A 128 -24.30 11.70 -21.34
N ILE A 129 -24.71 10.64 -22.01
CA ILE A 129 -24.65 9.27 -21.46
C ILE A 129 -23.21 8.80 -21.22
N GLY A 130 -22.28 9.08 -22.14
CA GLY A 130 -20.87 8.72 -21.95
C GLY A 130 -20.25 9.34 -20.69
N LEU A 131 -20.50 10.63 -20.46
CA LEU A 131 -20.01 11.34 -19.27
C LEU A 131 -20.71 10.87 -17.99
N ALA A 132 -21.99 10.52 -18.06
CA ALA A 132 -22.72 9.96 -16.92
C ALA A 132 -22.11 8.63 -16.48
N ILE A 133 -21.88 7.72 -17.42
CA ILE A 133 -21.24 6.42 -17.17
C ILE A 133 -19.84 6.60 -16.59
N LEU A 134 -19.02 7.48 -17.17
CA LEU A 134 -17.70 7.80 -16.64
C LEU A 134 -17.76 8.27 -15.18
N ALA A 135 -18.65 9.20 -14.86
CA ALA A 135 -18.79 9.71 -13.50
C ALA A 135 -19.29 8.63 -12.52
N TYR A 136 -20.24 7.79 -12.93
CA TYR A 136 -20.69 6.67 -12.11
C TYR A 136 -19.61 5.61 -11.90
N GLU A 137 -18.85 5.24 -12.93
CA GLU A 137 -17.73 4.29 -12.79
C GLU A 137 -16.63 4.85 -11.87
N ARG A 138 -16.38 6.16 -11.89
CA ARG A 138 -15.52 6.82 -10.89
C ARG A 138 -16.12 6.74 -9.48
N ALA A 139 -17.43 6.87 -9.35
CA ALA A 139 -18.11 6.72 -8.08
C ALA A 139 -18.03 5.28 -7.53
N THR A 140 -18.13 4.24 -8.38
CA THR A 140 -18.09 2.84 -7.92
C THR A 140 -16.73 2.47 -7.31
N ARG A 141 -15.65 3.11 -7.74
CA ARG A 141 -14.32 2.97 -7.11
C ARG A 141 -14.28 3.45 -5.65
N LEU A 142 -15.17 4.37 -5.28
CA LEU A 142 -15.23 4.97 -3.94
C LEU A 142 -16.40 4.42 -3.11
N MET A 143 -17.48 4.00 -3.76
CA MET A 143 -18.70 3.48 -3.14
C MET A 143 -19.11 2.16 -3.80
N PRO A 144 -18.28 1.10 -3.74
CA PRO A 144 -18.52 -0.15 -4.47
C PRO A 144 -19.69 -0.97 -3.92
N ARG A 145 -20.35 -0.51 -2.84
CA ARG A 145 -21.49 -1.19 -2.19
C ARG A 145 -22.79 -0.37 -2.28
N ASP A 146 -22.79 0.74 -3.01
CA ASP A 146 -23.96 1.62 -3.12
C ASP A 146 -24.91 1.09 -4.20
N GLU A 147 -26.06 0.56 -3.79
CA GLU A 147 -27.01 -0.09 -4.72
C GLU A 147 -27.64 0.91 -5.70
N ASP A 148 -27.97 2.13 -5.25
CA ASP A 148 -28.57 3.17 -6.08
C ASP A 148 -27.61 3.61 -7.20
N LEU A 149 -26.32 3.72 -6.88
CA LEU A 149 -25.26 3.98 -7.86
C LEU A 149 -25.19 2.88 -8.93
N HIS A 150 -25.24 1.60 -8.54
CA HIS A 150 -25.20 0.49 -9.50
C HIS A 150 -26.44 0.50 -10.40
N ASN A 151 -27.63 0.70 -9.81
CA ASN A 151 -28.88 0.79 -10.56
C ASN A 151 -28.85 1.94 -11.58
N ASN A 152 -28.32 3.12 -11.20
CA ASN A 152 -28.21 4.26 -12.10
C ASN A 152 -27.16 4.04 -13.21
N LEU A 153 -26.05 3.37 -12.89
CA LEU A 153 -25.05 2.98 -13.87
C LEU A 153 -25.60 1.99 -14.87
N ASP A 154 -26.33 0.97 -14.42
CA ASP A 154 -26.97 -0.03 -15.28
C ASP A 154 -28.01 0.62 -16.19
N LEU A 155 -28.85 1.51 -15.63
CA LEU A 155 -29.81 2.30 -16.42
C LEU A 155 -29.12 3.18 -17.47
N ALA A 156 -27.96 3.76 -17.15
CA ALA A 156 -27.18 4.53 -18.13
C ALA A 156 -26.59 3.64 -19.22
N LYS A 157 -26.10 2.44 -18.86
CA LYS A 157 -25.57 1.44 -19.80
C LYS A 157 -26.64 0.92 -20.76
N GLU A 158 -27.88 0.75 -20.31
CA GLU A 158 -29.00 0.36 -21.20
C GLU A 158 -29.27 1.35 -22.32
N ARG A 159 -28.87 2.62 -22.15
CA ARG A 159 -29.02 3.68 -23.17
C ARG A 159 -27.85 3.73 -24.16
N THR A 160 -26.81 2.93 -23.96
CA THR A 160 -25.67 2.87 -24.88
C THR A 160 -26.01 2.03 -26.11
N THR A 161 -25.35 2.33 -27.23
CA THR A 161 -25.49 1.54 -28.46
C THR A 161 -24.76 0.20 -28.34
N ASP A 162 -23.58 0.20 -27.71
CA ASP A 162 -22.74 -0.98 -27.61
C ASP A 162 -23.06 -1.78 -26.35
N GLN A 163 -23.89 -2.81 -26.49
CA GLN A 163 -24.13 -3.78 -25.42
C GLN A 163 -22.97 -4.77 -25.33
N ILE A 164 -21.88 -4.33 -24.72
CA ILE A 164 -20.72 -5.18 -24.45
C ILE A 164 -20.99 -5.91 -23.13
N ALA A 165 -21.25 -7.21 -23.22
CA ALA A 165 -21.41 -8.05 -22.04
C ALA A 165 -20.12 -7.99 -21.20
N GLY A 166 -20.24 -7.57 -19.95
CA GLY A 166 -19.13 -7.60 -19.00
C GLY A 166 -18.69 -9.05 -18.72
N GLU A 167 -17.43 -9.24 -18.37
CA GLU A 167 -16.98 -10.52 -17.84
C GLU A 167 -17.75 -10.82 -16.54
N VAL A 168 -18.41 -11.97 -16.45
CA VAL A 168 -19.03 -12.40 -15.19
C VAL A 168 -17.90 -12.78 -14.25
N PRO A 169 -17.63 -11.99 -13.18
CA PRO A 169 -16.54 -12.30 -12.29
C PRO A 169 -16.86 -13.61 -11.58
N TRP A 170 -15.84 -14.45 -11.39
CA TRP A 170 -16.00 -15.57 -10.46
C TRP A 170 -16.28 -15.02 -9.05
N PHE A 171 -17.10 -15.73 -8.28
CA PHE A 171 -17.70 -15.23 -7.03
C PHE A 171 -16.71 -14.59 -6.04
N GLY A 172 -15.45 -15.03 -5.97
CA GLY A 172 -14.49 -14.41 -5.07
C GLY A 172 -13.96 -13.08 -5.60
N ARG A 173 -13.82 -12.86 -6.92
CA ARG A 173 -13.48 -11.52 -7.44
C ARG A 173 -14.59 -10.52 -7.13
N GLN A 174 -15.85 -10.94 -7.23
CA GLN A 174 -16.99 -10.12 -6.82
C GLN A 174 -16.92 -9.73 -5.33
N ALA A 175 -16.53 -10.66 -4.44
CA ALA A 175 -16.31 -10.35 -3.04
C ALA A 175 -15.12 -9.39 -2.82
N LEU A 176 -14.07 -9.49 -3.64
CA LEU A 176 -12.95 -8.55 -3.62
C LEU A 176 -13.40 -7.16 -4.04
N ASP A 177 -14.18 -7.02 -5.12
CA ASP A 177 -14.56 -5.73 -5.72
C ASP A 177 -15.31 -4.82 -4.74
N GLY A 178 -16.08 -5.41 -3.82
CA GLY A 178 -16.74 -4.69 -2.74
C GLY A 178 -15.81 -4.04 -1.71
N VAL A 179 -14.51 -4.33 -1.70
CA VAL A 179 -13.52 -3.75 -0.77
C VAL A 179 -12.69 -2.67 -1.45
N THR A 180 -12.64 -1.48 -0.84
CA THR A 180 -11.85 -0.37 -1.39
C THR A 180 -10.36 -0.50 -1.03
N VAL A 181 -9.49 0.17 -1.80
CA VAL A 181 -8.05 0.26 -1.49
C VAL A 181 -7.83 0.89 -0.10
N ASN A 182 -8.67 1.87 0.28
CA ASN A 182 -8.59 2.51 1.59
C ASN A 182 -8.91 1.53 2.73
N GLU A 183 -9.99 0.76 2.61
CA GLU A 183 -10.34 -0.27 3.59
C GLU A 183 -9.24 -1.33 3.72
N ALA A 184 -8.69 -1.80 2.58
CA ALA A 184 -7.56 -2.73 2.57
C ALA A 184 -6.31 -2.15 3.26
N THR A 185 -6.05 -0.86 3.05
CA THR A 185 -4.93 -0.13 3.66
C THR A 185 -5.10 -0.03 5.18
N VAL A 186 -6.30 0.34 5.65
CA VAL A 186 -6.62 0.38 7.08
C VAL A 186 -6.49 -1.01 7.71
N ALA A 187 -6.96 -2.06 7.04
CA ALA A 187 -6.81 -3.43 7.53
C ALA A 187 -5.34 -3.86 7.64
N ALA A 188 -4.53 -3.61 6.62
CA ALA A 188 -3.11 -3.98 6.61
C ALA A 188 -2.30 -3.21 7.68
N THR A 189 -2.55 -1.90 7.81
CA THR A 189 -1.90 -1.07 8.84
C THR A 189 -2.32 -1.46 10.25
N SER A 190 -3.61 -1.74 10.48
CA SER A 190 -4.12 -2.24 11.76
C SER A 190 -3.50 -3.59 12.11
N ALA A 191 -3.39 -4.51 11.15
CA ALA A 191 -2.73 -5.79 11.35
C ALA A 191 -1.23 -5.63 11.70
N GLY A 192 -0.55 -4.69 11.05
CA GLY A 192 0.85 -4.36 11.34
C GLY A 192 1.05 -3.80 12.74
N PHE A 193 0.13 -2.95 13.19
CA PHE A 193 0.12 -2.44 14.57
C PHE A 193 -0.06 -3.57 15.59
N LEU A 194 -1.01 -4.49 15.37
CA LEU A 194 -1.22 -5.65 16.25
C LEU A 194 0.00 -6.59 16.28
N ALA A 195 0.63 -6.84 15.13
CA ALA A 195 1.86 -7.63 15.06
C ALA A 195 3.02 -6.96 15.85
N SER A 196 3.09 -5.64 15.80
CA SER A 196 4.08 -4.86 16.57
C SER A 196 3.84 -4.97 18.08
N LEU A 197 2.58 -4.91 18.53
CA LEU A 197 2.23 -5.13 19.94
C LEU A 197 2.55 -6.55 20.41
N ALA A 198 2.24 -7.56 19.59
CA ALA A 198 2.55 -8.95 19.88
C ALA A 198 4.07 -9.19 19.96
N LEU A 199 4.85 -8.55 19.09
CA LEU A 199 6.31 -8.59 19.11
C LEU A 199 6.86 -7.98 20.40
N VAL A 200 6.39 -6.80 20.80
CA VAL A 200 6.79 -6.18 22.08
C VAL A 200 6.43 -7.08 23.25
N GLY A 201 5.23 -7.67 23.27
CA GLY A 201 4.81 -8.62 24.30
C GLY A 201 5.74 -9.84 24.39
N PHE A 202 6.12 -10.40 23.23
CA PHE A 202 7.06 -11.52 23.14
C PHE A 202 8.47 -11.16 23.65
N LEU A 203 8.96 -9.96 23.34
CA LEU A 203 10.26 -9.48 23.80
C LEU A 203 10.29 -9.22 25.32
N LEU A 204 9.17 -8.78 25.91
CA LEU A 204 9.04 -8.55 27.36
C LEU A 204 8.75 -9.83 28.16
N ALA A 205 8.29 -10.91 27.51
CA ALA A 205 7.92 -12.14 28.17
C ALA A 205 9.13 -12.88 28.77
N SER A 206 9.25 -12.79 30.10
CA SER A 206 10.35 -13.40 30.87
C SER A 206 10.03 -14.81 31.40
N ARG A 207 8.75 -15.15 31.60
CA ARG A 207 8.33 -16.49 32.06
C ARG A 207 8.09 -17.44 30.87
N PRO A 208 8.40 -18.75 30.98
CA PRO A 208 8.28 -19.69 29.86
C PRO A 208 6.85 -19.78 29.32
N ARG A 209 5.84 -19.87 30.20
CA ARG A 209 4.42 -19.90 29.79
C ARG A 209 3.98 -18.62 29.07
N THR A 210 4.37 -17.45 29.58
CA THR A 210 4.04 -16.16 28.92
C THR A 210 4.72 -16.02 27.57
N ARG A 211 5.93 -16.58 27.42
CA ARG A 211 6.70 -16.55 26.18
C ARG A 211 6.08 -17.44 25.09
N SER A 212 5.56 -18.61 25.46
CA SER A 212 4.82 -19.47 24.53
C SER A 212 3.54 -18.80 24.03
N VAL A 213 2.74 -18.21 24.94
CA VAL A 213 1.47 -17.55 24.57
C VAL A 213 1.70 -16.34 23.68
N THR A 214 2.64 -15.46 24.04
CA THR A 214 3.00 -14.29 23.21
C THR A 214 3.63 -14.71 21.88
N GLY A 215 4.34 -15.83 21.83
CA GLY A 215 4.84 -16.42 20.59
C GLY A 215 3.72 -16.86 19.64
N TYR A 216 2.68 -17.53 20.14
CA TYR A 216 1.51 -17.86 19.33
C TYR A 216 0.75 -16.61 18.87
N ALA A 217 0.58 -15.61 19.74
CA ALA A 217 -0.04 -14.34 19.37
C ALA A 217 0.76 -13.61 18.27
N LEU A 218 2.09 -13.62 18.35
CA LEU A 218 2.97 -13.08 17.31
C LEU A 218 2.81 -13.85 16.00
N LEU A 219 2.80 -15.18 16.04
CA LEU A 219 2.62 -16.00 14.84
C LEU A 219 1.28 -15.70 14.14
N VAL A 220 0.19 -15.65 14.90
CA VAL A 220 -1.15 -15.36 14.36
C VAL A 220 -1.22 -13.95 13.80
N SER A 221 -0.71 -12.93 14.51
CA SER A 221 -0.71 -11.55 14.03
C SER A 221 0.18 -11.35 12.79
N CYS A 222 1.32 -12.05 12.69
CA CYS A 222 2.12 -12.08 11.47
C CYS A 222 1.38 -12.73 10.30
N LEU A 223 0.64 -13.82 10.55
CA LEU A 223 -0.18 -14.47 9.51
C LEU A 223 -1.29 -13.53 9.01
N VAL A 224 -2.00 -12.87 9.92
CA VAL A 224 -3.03 -11.87 9.57
C VAL A 224 -2.44 -10.71 8.77
N LEU A 225 -1.28 -10.20 9.19
CA LEU A 225 -0.56 -9.16 8.45
C LEU A 225 -0.18 -9.62 7.04
N LEU A 226 0.34 -10.85 6.89
CA LEU A 226 0.72 -11.38 5.59
C LEU A 226 -0.49 -11.48 4.65
N VAL A 227 -1.63 -11.96 5.15
CA VAL A 227 -2.88 -12.03 4.38
C VAL A 227 -3.37 -10.62 4.01
N ALA A 228 -3.41 -9.69 4.97
CA ALA A 228 -3.87 -8.32 4.72
C ALA A 228 -2.95 -7.57 3.74
N ALA A 229 -1.63 -7.75 3.84
CA ALA A 229 -0.65 -7.16 2.93
C ALA A 229 -0.75 -7.76 1.52
N GLY A 230 -0.92 -9.08 1.40
CA GLY A 230 -1.16 -9.73 0.11
C GLY A 230 -2.45 -9.24 -0.55
N PHE A 231 -3.51 -9.09 0.24
CA PHE A 231 -4.78 -8.54 -0.22
C PHE A 231 -4.66 -7.09 -0.71
N LEU A 232 -3.99 -6.23 0.06
CA LEU A 232 -3.69 -4.86 -0.34
C LEU A 232 -2.85 -4.84 -1.62
N GLY A 233 -1.87 -5.74 -1.75
CA GLY A 233 -1.07 -5.89 -2.95
C GLY A 233 -1.90 -6.21 -4.19
N ILE A 234 -2.86 -7.12 -4.09
CA ILE A 234 -3.80 -7.43 -5.19
C ILE A 234 -4.62 -6.18 -5.55
N LYS A 235 -5.13 -5.45 -4.56
CA LYS A 235 -5.93 -4.24 -4.80
C LYS A 235 -5.13 -3.11 -5.47
N ILE A 236 -3.91 -2.88 -5.01
CA ILE A 236 -3.01 -1.90 -5.63
C ILE A 236 -2.63 -2.34 -7.05
N TYR A 237 -2.31 -3.63 -7.24
CA TYR A 237 -2.01 -4.18 -8.55
C TYR A 237 -3.17 -3.97 -9.53
N ASP A 238 -4.40 -4.31 -9.10
CA ASP A 238 -5.58 -4.12 -9.93
C ASP A 238 -5.81 -2.63 -10.29
N SER A 239 -5.56 -1.71 -9.36
CA SER A 239 -5.68 -0.26 -9.62
C SER A 239 -4.56 0.32 -10.49
N LEU A 240 -3.39 -0.32 -10.57
CA LEU A 240 -2.24 0.16 -11.34
C LEU A 240 -2.13 -0.49 -12.72
N VAL A 241 -2.63 -1.72 -12.89
CA VAL A 241 -2.44 -2.50 -14.11
C VAL A 241 -3.71 -2.59 -14.93
N ASN A 242 -4.88 -2.66 -14.30
CA ASN A 242 -6.16 -2.69 -15.01
C ASN A 242 -6.68 -1.26 -15.17
N GLU A 243 -6.02 -0.50 -16.03
CA GLU A 243 -6.50 0.81 -16.44
C GLU A 243 -7.73 0.63 -17.34
N GLU A 244 -8.80 1.34 -17.00
CA GLU A 244 -10.06 1.31 -17.72
C GLU A 244 -10.39 2.72 -18.21
N ALA A 245 -11.06 2.81 -19.34
CA ALA A 245 -11.51 4.06 -19.91
C ALA A 245 -12.93 3.94 -20.48
N ILE A 246 -13.60 5.07 -20.60
CA ILE A 246 -14.90 5.20 -21.25
C ILE A 246 -14.72 5.98 -22.56
N VAL A 247 -15.30 5.46 -23.64
CA VAL A 247 -15.40 6.19 -24.91
C VAL A 247 -16.38 7.34 -24.73
N LEU A 248 -15.94 8.57 -25.00
CA LEU A 248 -16.77 9.77 -24.89
C LEU A 248 -17.25 10.30 -26.24
N ARG A 249 -16.56 9.93 -27.33
CA ARG A 249 -16.97 10.32 -28.68
C ARG A 249 -18.22 9.54 -29.09
N SER A 250 -19.15 10.19 -29.79
CA SER A 250 -20.37 9.56 -30.32
C SER A 250 -20.09 8.34 -31.20
N THR A 251 -19.02 8.39 -32.01
CA THR A 251 -18.54 7.27 -32.80
C THR A 251 -17.01 7.31 -32.88
N ALA A 252 -16.37 6.35 -32.23
CA ALA A 252 -14.92 6.15 -32.20
C ALA A 252 -14.56 4.95 -33.10
N VAL A 253 -13.69 5.17 -34.07
CA VAL A 253 -13.29 4.12 -35.04
C VAL A 253 -12.04 3.42 -34.53
N VAL A 254 -12.18 2.15 -34.16
CA VAL A 254 -11.07 1.32 -33.68
C VAL A 254 -10.28 0.81 -34.88
N ARG A 255 -8.95 0.94 -34.82
CA ARG A 255 -8.03 0.64 -35.93
C ARG A 255 -7.06 -0.49 -35.62
N THR A 256 -6.49 -1.07 -36.67
CA THR A 256 -5.46 -2.14 -36.56
C THR A 256 -4.12 -1.62 -36.04
N GLY A 257 -3.81 -0.34 -36.24
CA GLY A 257 -2.56 0.30 -35.85
C GLY A 257 -2.75 1.72 -35.30
N PRO A 258 -1.70 2.28 -34.66
CA PRO A 258 -1.71 3.59 -34.02
C PRO A 258 -1.52 4.72 -35.05
N ASP A 259 -2.35 4.73 -36.10
CA ASP A 259 -2.32 5.77 -37.13
C ASP A 259 -3.68 5.92 -37.81
N VAL A 260 -4.01 7.13 -38.26
CA VAL A 260 -5.29 7.46 -38.90
C VAL A 260 -5.49 6.71 -40.22
N SER A 261 -4.41 6.40 -40.94
CA SER A 261 -4.43 5.64 -42.20
C SER A 261 -4.61 4.13 -42.00
N SER A 262 -4.48 3.63 -40.76
CA SER A 262 -4.65 2.21 -40.47
C SER A 262 -6.09 1.75 -40.72
N GLU A 263 -6.25 0.52 -41.17
CA GLU A 263 -7.57 -0.05 -41.50
C GLU A 263 -8.50 -0.07 -40.28
N PRO A 264 -9.78 0.33 -40.45
CA PRO A 264 -10.77 0.25 -39.38
C PRO A 264 -11.16 -1.22 -39.12
N VAL A 265 -11.20 -1.62 -37.85
CA VAL A 265 -11.59 -2.98 -37.43
C VAL A 265 -13.06 -3.01 -37.06
N PHE A 266 -13.48 -2.10 -36.18
CA PHE A 266 -14.86 -1.93 -35.72
C PHE A 266 -15.06 -0.52 -35.15
N THR A 267 -16.28 -0.17 -34.81
CA THR A 267 -16.65 1.13 -34.23
C THR A 267 -17.21 0.94 -32.84
N LEU A 268 -16.85 1.84 -31.94
CA LEU A 268 -17.44 2.01 -30.62
C LEU A 268 -18.19 3.34 -30.56
N HIS A 269 -19.11 3.45 -29.62
CA HIS A 269 -19.96 4.59 -29.36
C HIS A 269 -19.75 5.06 -27.93
N GLU A 270 -20.30 6.24 -27.62
CA GLU A 270 -20.18 6.80 -26.29
C GLU A 270 -20.71 5.86 -25.20
N GLY A 271 -20.03 5.84 -24.06
CA GLY A 271 -20.37 4.97 -22.94
C GLY A 271 -19.78 3.55 -23.00
N ALA A 272 -19.15 3.17 -24.11
CA ALA A 272 -18.44 1.89 -24.19
C ALA A 272 -17.24 1.87 -23.22
N LYS A 273 -17.20 0.87 -22.34
CA LYS A 273 -16.10 0.64 -21.41
C LYS A 273 -15.03 -0.25 -22.04
N VAL A 274 -13.78 0.19 -21.95
CA VAL A 274 -12.62 -0.50 -22.53
C VAL A 274 -11.49 -0.63 -21.51
N GLN A 275 -10.68 -1.69 -21.64
CA GLN A 275 -9.43 -1.83 -20.90
C GLN A 275 -8.28 -1.25 -21.72
N LEU A 276 -7.46 -0.41 -21.10
CA LEU A 276 -6.26 0.14 -21.72
C LEU A 276 -5.10 -0.86 -21.56
N VAL A 277 -4.39 -1.13 -22.65
CA VAL A 277 -3.32 -2.14 -22.70
C VAL A 277 -1.96 -1.52 -22.99
N GLU A 278 -1.92 -0.56 -23.92
CA GLU A 278 -0.68 0.07 -24.37
C GLU A 278 -0.97 1.53 -24.70
N HIS A 279 -0.04 2.42 -24.34
CA HIS A 279 -0.07 3.82 -24.73
C HIS A 279 1.10 4.11 -25.66
N ARG A 280 0.82 4.69 -26.82
CA ARG A 280 1.82 5.08 -27.81
C ARG A 280 1.45 6.43 -28.42
N ASP A 281 2.21 7.46 -28.04
CA ASP A 281 1.97 8.84 -28.45
C ASP A 281 0.49 9.21 -28.20
N ASP A 282 -0.25 9.68 -29.20
CA ASP A 282 -1.67 10.04 -29.06
C ASP A 282 -2.64 8.86 -29.23
N TRP A 283 -2.13 7.62 -29.22
CA TRP A 283 -2.89 6.41 -29.48
C TRP A 283 -2.88 5.45 -28.29
N LEU A 284 -4.06 4.92 -27.99
CA LEU A 284 -4.30 3.95 -26.93
C LEU A 284 -4.74 2.63 -27.54
N ARG A 285 -4.04 1.55 -27.17
CA ARG A 285 -4.45 0.19 -27.49
C ARG A 285 -5.46 -0.27 -26.46
N ILE A 286 -6.63 -0.64 -26.93
CA ILE A 286 -7.75 -1.08 -26.11
C ILE A 286 -7.98 -2.59 -26.23
N ARG A 287 -8.58 -3.17 -25.20
CA ARG A 287 -9.13 -4.52 -25.17
C ARG A 287 -10.55 -4.50 -24.63
N LEU A 288 -11.43 -5.22 -25.30
CA LEU A 288 -12.81 -5.45 -24.89
C LEU A 288 -12.94 -6.78 -24.12
N PRO A 289 -13.96 -6.91 -23.25
CA PRO A 289 -14.32 -8.18 -22.59
C PRO A 289 -14.51 -9.37 -23.53
N ASP A 290 -14.97 -9.13 -24.76
CA ASP A 290 -15.18 -10.18 -25.78
C ASP A 290 -13.86 -10.63 -26.46
N GLY A 291 -12.72 -10.09 -26.02
CA GLY A 291 -11.38 -10.39 -26.55
C GLY A 291 -10.96 -9.56 -27.76
N LYS A 292 -11.87 -8.74 -28.33
CA LYS A 292 -11.50 -7.82 -29.42
C LYS A 292 -10.53 -6.77 -28.91
N ASN A 293 -9.64 -6.33 -29.78
CA ASN A 293 -8.64 -5.32 -29.47
C ASN A 293 -8.34 -4.46 -30.70
N GLY A 294 -7.78 -3.28 -30.46
CA GLY A 294 -7.35 -2.36 -31.51
C GLY A 294 -6.90 -1.04 -30.92
N TRP A 295 -6.70 -0.04 -31.77
CA TRP A 295 -6.18 1.27 -31.40
C TRP A 295 -7.26 2.35 -31.54
N LEU A 296 -7.30 3.25 -30.56
CA LEU A 296 -8.16 4.44 -30.54
C LEU A 296 -7.32 5.69 -30.27
N SER A 297 -7.81 6.84 -30.72
CA SER A 297 -7.24 8.13 -30.37
C SER A 297 -7.44 8.39 -28.87
N GLN A 298 -6.45 8.97 -28.21
CA GLN A 298 -6.55 9.37 -26.81
C GLN A 298 -7.70 10.35 -26.58
N ASP A 299 -7.94 11.27 -27.51
CA ASP A 299 -9.02 12.28 -27.43
C ASP A 299 -10.44 11.67 -27.40
N ASP A 300 -10.60 10.40 -27.82
CA ASP A 300 -11.91 9.73 -27.86
C ASP A 300 -12.24 9.04 -26.53
N LEU A 301 -11.28 8.96 -25.62
CA LEU A 301 -11.31 8.16 -24.39
C LEU A 301 -11.02 9.03 -23.17
N GLU A 302 -11.64 8.68 -22.05
CA GLU A 302 -11.32 9.27 -20.75
C GLU A 302 -11.18 8.16 -19.71
N GLY A 303 -10.06 8.18 -18.98
CA GLY A 303 -9.73 7.16 -17.97
C GLY A 303 -10.63 7.24 -16.74
N ILE A 304 -10.89 6.09 -16.12
CA ILE A 304 -11.73 5.98 -14.92
C ILE A 304 -10.92 6.34 -13.67
#